data_AF-A0A1D6LQ73-F1
#
_entry.id   AF-A0A1D6LQ73-F1
#
_cell.length_a   1.000
_cell.length_b   1.000
_cell.length_c   1.000
_cell.angle_alpha   90.00
_cell.angle_beta   90.00
_cell.angle_gamma   90.00
#
_symmetry.space_group_name_H-M   'P 1'
#
loop_
_entity.id
_entity.type
_entity.pdbx_description
1 polymer ?
#
loop_
_entity_poly.entity_id
_entity_poly.type
_entity_poly.pdbx_seq_one_letter_code
_entity_poly.pdbx_strand_id
1 'polypeptide(L)'
;MLKSKLILEDEFAWSLPSVGSGLDEPEWCKLKYIGGTDISFLKEDPSTACAAVVVLNADTLEVVHEEFNVVRLQVPYIPGFLAFREVLCIFGRAIVFIEKLLSFNQ
;
A
#
# COMPACT_ATOMS: atom_id res chain seq x y z
N MET A 1 18.59 -11.43 7.93
CA MET A 1 17.13 -11.70 8.01
C MET A 1 16.37 -10.41 7.67
N LEU A 2 15.15 -10.46 7.12
CA LEU A 2 14.40 -9.23 6.79
C LEU A 2 14.08 -8.37 8.04
N LYS A 3 13.80 -9.01 9.17
CA LYS A 3 13.49 -8.33 10.45
C LYS A 3 14.60 -7.37 10.92
N SER A 4 15.87 -7.66 10.63
CA SER A 4 16.99 -6.79 11.03
C SER A 4 17.10 -5.52 10.18
N LYS A 5 16.28 -5.39 9.13
CA LYS A 5 16.16 -4.19 8.29
C LYS A 5 14.91 -3.37 8.62
N LEU A 6 14.17 -3.76 9.66
CA LEU A 6 12.99 -3.01 10.08
C LEU A 6 13.43 -1.69 10.72
N ILE A 7 12.99 -0.59 10.13
CA ILE A 7 13.14 0.76 10.68
C ILE A 7 11.95 1.00 11.62
N LEU A 8 12.22 1.51 12.81
CA LEU A 8 11.22 1.72 13.88
C LEU A 8 10.92 3.20 14.15
N GLU A 9 11.65 4.09 13.47
CA GLU A 9 11.58 5.54 13.63
C GLU A 9 11.38 6.18 12.25
N ASP A 10 10.71 7.32 12.18
CA ASP A 10 10.48 8.00 10.90
C ASP A 10 11.81 8.52 10.32
N GLU A 11 12.10 8.14 9.07
CA GLU A 11 13.30 8.61 8.35
C GLU A 11 13.06 9.87 7.51
N PHE A 12 11.82 10.33 7.42
CA PHE A 12 11.43 11.48 6.61
C PHE A 12 10.40 12.34 7.36
N ALA A 13 10.51 13.66 7.19
CA ALA A 13 9.53 14.60 7.69
C ALA A 13 8.25 14.50 6.86
N TRP A 14 7.10 14.30 7.52
CA TRP A 14 5.79 14.35 6.88
C TRP A 14 4.76 14.96 7.83
N SER A 15 3.77 15.67 7.27
CA SER A 15 2.66 16.26 8.02
C SER A 15 1.30 15.94 7.41
N LEU A 16 0.30 15.75 8.27
CA LEU A 16 -1.08 15.51 7.85
C LEU A 16 -1.73 16.82 7.41
N PRO A 17 -2.54 16.82 6.34
CA PRO A 17 -3.14 18.04 5.86
C PRO A 17 -4.12 18.75 6.81
N SER A 18 -4.76 17.99 7.70
CA SER A 18 -5.84 18.47 8.57
C SER A 18 -5.40 18.85 9.98
N VAL A 19 -4.14 18.58 10.35
CA VAL A 19 -3.56 19.03 11.62
C VAL A 19 -2.83 20.32 11.35
N GLY A 20 -3.59 21.41 11.26
CA GLY A 20 -3.05 22.76 11.11
C GLY A 20 -2.22 23.13 12.35
N SER A 21 -0.92 22.92 12.29
CA SER A 21 0.00 23.82 12.98
C SER A 21 0.25 24.97 12.02
N GLY A 22 -0.16 26.19 12.37
CA GLY A 22 -0.06 27.40 11.55
C GLY A 22 1.38 27.89 11.37
N LEU A 23 2.27 27.01 10.94
CA LEU A 23 3.65 27.27 10.60
C LEU A 23 3.83 26.85 9.15
N ASP A 24 4.58 27.65 8.39
CA ASP A 24 4.94 27.47 6.98
C ASP A 24 5.76 26.19 6.79
N GLU A 25 5.13 25.02 6.96
CA GLU A 25 5.73 23.74 6.67
C GLU A 25 5.98 23.66 5.16
N PRO A 26 7.16 23.21 4.73
CA PRO A 26 7.44 23.10 3.32
C PRO A 26 6.43 22.17 2.62
N GLU A 27 5.91 22.57 1.46
CA GLU A 27 4.98 21.78 0.63
C GLU A 27 5.45 20.34 0.33
N TRP A 28 6.77 20.09 0.37
CA TRP A 28 7.34 18.76 0.16
C TRP A 28 7.21 17.83 1.37
N CYS A 29 6.94 18.35 2.58
CA CYS A 29 6.64 17.57 3.77
C CYS A 29 5.16 17.17 3.84
N LYS A 30 4.28 17.78 3.04
CA LYS A 30 2.85 17.49 3.11
C LYS A 30 2.53 16.11 2.52
N LEU A 31 1.86 15.26 3.29
CA LEU A 31 1.40 13.95 2.80
C LEU A 31 0.32 14.16 1.72
N LYS A 32 0.56 13.66 0.51
CA LYS A 32 -0.35 13.83 -0.65
C LYS A 32 -1.26 12.63 -0.89
N TYR A 33 -0.72 11.43 -0.73
CA TYR A 33 -1.40 10.19 -1.08
C TYR A 33 -1.22 9.14 0.01
N ILE A 34 -2.27 8.34 0.22
CA ILE A 34 -2.26 7.21 1.16
C ILE A 34 -2.58 5.94 0.36
N GLY A 35 -1.69 4.96 0.40
CA GLY A 35 -1.90 3.66 -0.21
C GLY A 35 -2.58 2.69 0.76
N GLY A 36 -3.57 1.94 0.28
CA GLY A 36 -4.21 0.84 0.99
C GLY A 36 -4.10 -0.44 0.18
N THR A 37 -4.02 -1.59 0.86
CA THR A 37 -4.04 -2.89 0.19
C THR A 37 -4.78 -3.91 1.03
N ASP A 38 -5.47 -4.82 0.36
CA ASP A 38 -6.16 -5.95 0.98
C ASP A 38 -6.03 -7.19 0.10
N ILE A 39 -6.19 -8.36 0.71
CA ILE A 39 -6.32 -9.62 -0.01
C ILE A 39 -7.45 -10.45 0.60
N SER A 40 -8.42 -10.77 -0.25
CA SER A 40 -9.60 -11.53 0.13
C SER A 40 -9.60 -12.89 -0.54
N PHE A 41 -9.88 -13.95 0.23
CA PHE A 41 -9.84 -15.34 -0.25
C PHE A 41 -11.24 -15.83 -0.61
N LEU A 42 -11.35 -16.63 -1.67
CA LEU A 42 -12.59 -17.28 -2.04
C LEU A 42 -12.92 -18.37 -1.00
N LYS A 43 -14.17 -18.43 -0.53
CA LYS A 43 -14.59 -19.35 0.54
C LYS A 43 -14.56 -20.80 0.09
N GLU A 44 -14.95 -21.03 -1.16
CA GLU A 44 -15.06 -22.35 -1.77
C GLU A 44 -13.69 -22.92 -2.16
N ASP A 45 -12.75 -22.03 -2.53
CA ASP A 45 -11.37 -22.39 -2.89
C ASP A 45 -10.37 -21.39 -2.28
N PRO A 46 -9.80 -21.69 -1.09
CA PRO A 46 -8.81 -20.85 -0.44
C PRO A 46 -7.46 -20.72 -1.18
N SER A 47 -7.28 -21.45 -2.30
CA SER A 47 -6.15 -21.24 -3.21
C SER A 47 -6.39 -20.05 -4.16
N THR A 48 -7.63 -19.59 -4.29
CA THR A 48 -7.99 -18.43 -5.09
C THR A 48 -8.21 -17.22 -4.20
N ALA A 49 -7.57 -16.09 -4.53
CA ALA A 49 -7.70 -14.85 -3.79
C ALA A 49 -7.77 -13.65 -4.74
N CYS A 50 -8.34 -12.54 -4.27
CA CYS A 50 -8.31 -11.25 -4.95
C CYS A 50 -7.45 -10.30 -4.13
N ALA A 51 -6.35 -9.80 -4.72
CA ALA A 51 -5.54 -8.75 -4.14
C ALA A 51 -5.98 -7.40 -4.70
N ALA A 52 -6.13 -6.41 -3.84
CA ALA A 52 -6.51 -5.05 -4.19
C ALA A 52 -5.47 -4.04 -3.67
N VAL A 53 -5.25 -2.99 -4.46
CA VAL A 53 -4.47 -1.82 -4.08
C VAL A 53 -5.30 -0.59 -4.42
N VAL A 54 -5.44 0.32 -3.47
CA VAL A 54 -6.15 1.59 -3.63
C VAL A 54 -5.25 2.72 -3.21
N VAL A 55 -5.43 3.90 -3.81
CA VAL A 55 -4.77 5.13 -3.38
C VAL A 55 -5.79 6.21 -3.18
N LEU A 56 -5.66 6.86 -2.03
CA LEU A 56 -6.50 7.97 -1.61
C LEU A 56 -5.72 9.27 -1.70
N ASN A 57 -6.39 10.36 -2.07
CA ASN A 57 -5.91 11.70 -1.78
C ASN A 57 -5.93 11.90 -0.25
N ALA A 58 -4.83 12.36 0.34
CA ALA A 58 -4.72 12.49 1.80
C ALA A 58 -5.56 13.63 2.40
N ASP A 59 -5.89 14.67 1.61
CA ASP A 59 -6.76 15.78 2.02
C ASP A 59 -8.25 15.37 1.99
N THR A 60 -8.70 14.76 0.89
CA THR A 60 -10.14 14.49 0.65
C THR A 60 -10.57 13.09 1.02
N LEU A 61 -9.63 12.16 1.18
CA LEU A 61 -9.84 10.72 1.32
C LEU A 61 -10.59 10.08 0.14
N GLU A 62 -10.66 10.77 -1.00
CA GLU A 62 -11.25 10.23 -2.22
C GLU A 62 -10.28 9.28 -2.93
N VAL A 63 -10.83 8.22 -3.52
CA VAL A 63 -10.06 7.25 -4.31
C VAL A 63 -9.58 7.92 -5.60
N VAL A 64 -8.27 8.04 -5.76
CA VAL A 64 -7.63 8.53 -6.98
C VAL A 64 -7.18 7.39 -7.89
N HIS A 65 -7.02 6.19 -7.32
CA HIS A 65 -6.67 4.99 -8.08
C HIS A 65 -7.10 3.72 -7.35
N GLU A 66 -7.51 2.72 -8.11
CA GLU A 66 -7.79 1.37 -7.63
C GLU A 66 -7.40 0.34 -8.69
N GLU A 67 -6.77 -0.75 -8.26
CA GLU A 67 -6.47 -1.91 -9.09
C GLU A 67 -6.73 -3.18 -8.28
N PHE A 68 -7.25 -4.21 -8.95
CA PHE A 68 -7.46 -5.52 -8.35
C PHE A 68 -6.98 -6.63 -9.29
N ASN A 69 -6.60 -7.76 -8.70
CA ASN A 69 -6.18 -8.93 -9.45
C ASN A 69 -6.57 -10.22 -8.74
N VAL A 70 -7.26 -11.09 -9.46
CA VAL A 70 -7.53 -12.45 -8.99
C VAL A 70 -6.29 -13.30 -9.24
N VAL A 71 -5.80 -13.94 -8.19
CA VAL A 71 -4.56 -14.72 -8.16
C VAL A 71 -4.83 -16.09 -7.58
N ARG A 72 -4.07 -17.08 -8.07
CA ARG A 72 -4.07 -18.42 -7.49
C ARG A 72 -2.79 -18.66 -6.71
N LEU A 73 -2.92 -18.73 -5.39
CA LEU A 73 -1.84 -18.90 -4.44
C LEU A 73 -1.34 -20.35 -4.45
N GLN A 74 -0.03 -20.51 -4.60
CA GLN A 74 0.65 -21.81 -4.55
C GLN A 74 1.15 -22.16 -3.15
N VAL A 75 1.19 -21.17 -2.24
CA VAL A 75 1.72 -21.33 -0.88
C VAL A 75 0.55 -21.61 0.09
N PRO A 76 0.63 -22.68 0.91
CA PRO A 76 -0.42 -23.02 1.87
C PRO A 76 -0.48 -22.02 3.03
N TYR A 77 -1.63 -21.96 3.70
CA TYR A 77 -1.79 -21.17 4.93
C TYR A 77 -1.06 -21.82 6.10
N ILE A 78 -0.14 -21.07 6.71
CA ILE A 78 0.52 -21.44 7.97
C ILE A 78 0.37 -20.24 8.93
N PRO A 79 -0.28 -20.41 10.10
CA PRO A 79 -0.40 -19.35 11.10
C PRO A 79 0.97 -18.76 11.45
N GLY A 80 1.09 -17.42 11.43
CA GLY A 80 2.35 -16.70 11.67
C GLY A 80 3.23 -16.48 10.42
N PHE A 81 2.87 -17.04 9.26
CA PHE A 81 3.64 -16.92 8.00
C PHE A 81 2.81 -16.36 6.84
N LEU A 82 1.75 -15.62 7.14
CA LEU A 82 0.81 -15.11 6.13
C LEU A 82 1.49 -14.22 5.08
N ALA A 83 2.47 -13.40 5.49
CA ALA A 83 3.19 -12.49 4.60
C ALA A 83 3.82 -13.20 3.37
N PHE A 84 4.25 -14.47 3.49
CA PHE A 84 4.81 -15.23 2.37
C PHE A 84 3.78 -15.58 1.29
N ARG A 85 2.49 -15.60 1.64
CA ARG A 85 1.39 -15.83 0.70
C ARG A 85 0.98 -14.53 0.02
N GLU A 86 0.97 -13.43 0.75
CA GLU A 86 0.33 -12.18 0.31
C GLU A 86 1.29 -11.23 -0.41
N VAL A 87 2.54 -11.14 0.05
CA VAL A 87 3.49 -10.13 -0.43
C VAL A 87 3.73 -10.22 -1.94
N LEU A 88 3.77 -11.43 -2.50
CA LEU A 88 4.01 -11.63 -3.94
C LEU A 88 2.88 -11.08 -4.81
N CYS A 89 1.63 -11.19 -4.33
CA CYS A 89 0.45 -10.77 -5.07
C CYS A 89 0.25 -9.25 -4.99
N ILE A 90 0.54 -8.66 -3.83
CA ILE A 90 0.42 -7.21 -3.60
C ILE A 90 1.58 -6.45 -4.27
N PHE A 91 2.82 -6.89 -4.05
CA PHE A 91 4.02 -6.14 -4.45
C PHE A 91 4.15 -5.97 -5.96
N GLY A 92 3.77 -7.00 -6.73
CA GLY A 92 3.81 -6.93 -8.20
C GLY A 92 2.93 -5.84 -8.79
N ARG A 93 1.84 -5.43 -8.11
CA ARG A 93 0.94 -4.37 -8.58
C ARG A 93 1.26 -3.01 -7.97
N ALA A 94 1.66 -2.99 -6.69
CA ALA A 94 2.09 -1.76 -6.04
C ALA A 94 3.26 -1.08 -6.78
N ILE A 95 4.23 -1.84 -7.29
CA ILE A 95 5.35 -1.29 -8.08
C ILE A 95 4.87 -0.64 -9.38
N VAL A 96 4.06 -1.37 -10.16
CA VAL A 96 3.54 -0.89 -11.45
C VAL A 96 2.77 0.42 -11.26
N PHE A 97 2.07 0.53 -10.13
CA PHE A 97 1.37 1.75 -9.78
C PHE A 97 2.30 2.89 -9.36
N ILE A 98 3.34 2.66 -8.54
CA ILE A 98 4.31 3.71 -8.17
C ILE A 98 4.96 4.31 -9.43
N GLU A 99 5.30 3.48 -10.42
CA GLU A 99 5.82 3.94 -11.72
C GLU A 99 4.81 4.83 -12.46
N LYS A 100 3.53 4.44 -12.50
CA LYS A 100 2.46 5.27 -13.09
C LYS A 100 2.27 6.59 -12.34
N LEU A 101 2.31 6.58 -11.01
CA LEU A 101 2.16 7.78 -10.17
C LEU A 101 3.30 8.79 -10.38
N LEU A 102 4.53 8.28 -10.49
CA LEU A 102 5.71 9.10 -10.79
C LEU A 102 5.65 9.66 -12.21
N SER A 103 5.10 8.90 -13.16
CA SER A 103 4.92 9.33 -14.55
C SER A 103 3.81 10.37 -14.73
N PHE A 104 2.81 10.40 -13.85
CA PHE A 104 1.68 11.34 -13.90
C PHE A 104 2.01 12.74 -13.31
N ASN A 105 3.09 12.84 -12.54
CA ASN A 105 3.53 14.07 -11.86
C ASN A 105 4.73 14.76 -12.55
N GLN A 106 5.03 14.38 -13.80
CA GLN A 106 6.07 14.99 -14.64
C GLN A 106 5.42 15.63 -15.87
#